data_AF-A0A832MK87-F1
#
_entry.id   AF-A0A832MK87-F1
#
_cell.length_a   1.000
_cell.length_b   1.000
_cell.length_c   1.000
_cell.angle_alpha   90.00
_cell.angle_beta   90.00
_cell.angle_gamma   90.00
#
_symmetry.space_group_name_H-M   'P 1'
#
loop_
_entity.id
_entity.type
_entity.pdbx_description
1 polymer ?
#
loop_
_entity_poly.entity_id
_entity_poly.type
_entity_poly.pdbx_seq_one_letter_code
_entity_poly.pdbx_strand_id
1 'polypeptide(L)'
;MVNRDRHDIVFEILKKAVSGKRKTEIMREVGLSYTQSKQYFNMLLQKGLLEIDDDKFKTTEKGLEFMNKCAQCLLSHWNKQKKR
;
A
#
# COMPACT_ATOMS: atom_id res chain seq x y z
N MET A 1 9.17 -10.58 -16.91
CA MET A 1 8.92 -10.34 -15.46
C MET A 1 8.29 -8.96 -15.34
N VAL A 2 7.03 -8.87 -14.89
CA VAL A 2 6.42 -7.57 -14.58
C VAL A 2 7.10 -7.04 -13.34
N ASN A 3 7.96 -6.02 -13.50
CA ASN A 3 8.43 -5.25 -12.36
C ASN A 3 7.19 -4.54 -11.78
N ARG A 4 6.80 -4.91 -10.56
CA ARG A 4 5.83 -4.10 -9.82
C ARG A 4 6.48 -2.75 -9.57
N ASP A 5 5.83 -1.71 -10.06
CA ASP A 5 6.27 -0.35 -9.77
C ASP A 5 6.17 -0.09 -8.27
N ARG A 6 7.05 0.76 -7.74
CA ARG A 6 7.04 1.14 -6.31
C ARG A 6 5.67 1.69 -5.91
N HIS A 7 5.01 2.39 -6.84
CA HIS A 7 3.66 2.91 -6.64
C HIS A 7 2.62 1.80 -6.48
N ASP A 8 2.72 0.70 -7.22
CA ASP A 8 1.80 -0.44 -7.15
C ASP A 8 1.89 -1.14 -5.78
N ILE A 9 3.12 -1.33 -5.27
CA ILE A 9 3.37 -1.88 -3.93
C ILE A 9 2.78 -0.99 -2.85
N VAL A 10 3.00 0.33 -2.94
CA VAL A 10 2.45 1.31 -1.99
C VAL A 10 0.92 1.24 -1.98
N PHE A 11 0.30 1.18 -3.15
CA PHE A 11 -1.16 1.13 -3.29
C PHE A 11 -1.73 -0.17 -2.69
N GLU A 12 -1.10 -1.30 -2.96
CA GLU A 12 -1.49 -2.59 -2.39
C GLU A 12 -1.35 -2.61 -0.86
N ILE A 13 -0.25 -2.09 -0.30
CA ILE A 13 -0.08 -1.98 1.16
C ILE A 13 -1.21 -1.16 1.78
N LEU A 14 -1.43 0.05 1.26
CA LEU A 14 -2.45 0.97 1.78
C LEU A 14 -3.84 0.34 1.68
N LYS A 15 -4.17 -0.28 0.55
CA LYS A 15 -5.43 -0.97 0.34
C LYS A 15 -5.66 -2.12 1.32
N LYS A 16 -4.64 -2.93 1.60
CA LYS A 16 -4.71 -4.04 2.57
C LYS A 16 -4.78 -3.55 4.02
N ALA A 17 -4.15 -2.43 4.32
CA ALA A 17 -4.14 -1.80 5.64
C ALA A 17 -5.44 -1.01 5.95
N VAL A 18 -6.33 -0.74 4.98
CA VAL A 18 -7.61 -0.03 5.26
C VAL A 18 -8.43 -0.73 6.36
N SER A 19 -8.47 -2.06 6.35
CA SER A 19 -9.20 -2.84 7.36
C SER A 19 -8.46 -3.02 8.69
N GLY A 20 -7.24 -2.49 8.82
CA GLY A 20 -6.37 -2.70 9.99
C GLY A 20 -5.84 -4.13 10.04
N LYS A 21 -4.61 -4.35 9.57
CA LYS A 21 -4.00 -5.69 9.50
C LYS A 21 -2.63 -5.72 10.14
N ARG A 22 -2.21 -6.90 10.61
CA ARG A 22 -0.84 -7.08 11.11
C ARG A 22 0.18 -6.94 10.00
N LYS A 23 1.38 -6.48 10.36
CA LYS A 23 2.52 -6.36 9.45
C LYS A 23 2.75 -7.63 8.62
N THR A 24 2.74 -8.78 9.30
CA THR A 24 2.99 -10.10 8.71
C THR A 24 1.91 -10.53 7.72
N GLU A 25 0.66 -10.16 7.94
CA GLU A 25 -0.43 -10.43 6.99
C GLU A 25 -0.26 -9.60 5.72
N ILE A 26 -0.02 -8.29 5.86
CA ILE A 26 0.20 -7.40 4.71
C ILE A 26 1.42 -7.86 3.92
N MET A 27 2.50 -8.25 4.59
CA MET A 27 3.70 -8.80 3.93
C MET A 27 3.37 -10.03 3.09
N ARG A 28 2.62 -10.98 3.65
CA ARG A 28 2.23 -12.22 2.96
C ARG A 28 1.29 -11.95 1.79
N GLU A 29 0.31 -11.05 1.96
CA GLU A 29 -0.65 -10.72 0.91
C GLU A 29 -0.04 -9.92 -0.24
N VAL A 30 0.83 -8.96 0.06
CA VAL A 30 1.51 -8.14 -0.96
C VAL A 30 2.69 -8.90 -1.57
N GLY A 31 3.23 -9.91 -0.89
CA GLY A 31 4.39 -10.68 -1.35
C GLY A 31 5.71 -9.93 -1.15
N LEU A 32 5.85 -9.22 -0.03
CA LEU A 32 7.05 -8.42 0.27
C LEU A 32 8.02 -9.18 1.16
N SER A 33 9.30 -9.09 0.82
CA SER A 33 10.39 -9.51 1.71
C SER A 33 10.43 -8.64 2.96
N TYR A 34 11.03 -9.17 4.04
CA TYR A 34 11.19 -8.44 5.31
C TYR A 34 11.87 -7.07 5.14
N THR A 35 12.93 -7.01 4.33
CA THR A 35 13.65 -5.76 4.05
C THR A 35 12.78 -4.74 3.29
N GLN A 36 12.07 -5.20 2.26
CA GLN A 36 11.20 -4.34 1.44
C GLN A 36 10.06 -3.77 2.27
N SER A 37 9.34 -4.63 2.99
CA SER A 37 8.24 -4.22 3.85
C SER A 37 8.69 -3.21 4.90
N LYS A 38 9.84 -3.41 5.55
CA LYS A 38 10.39 -2.43 6.49
C LYS A 38 10.63 -1.07 5.84
N GLN A 39 11.20 -1.03 4.63
CA GLN A 39 11.42 0.22 3.90
C GLN A 39 10.10 0.92 3.54
N TYR A 40 9.13 0.19 2.97
CA TYR A 40 7.84 0.76 2.58
C TYR A 40 7.01 1.20 3.79
N PHE A 41 6.89 0.37 4.83
CA PHE A 41 6.16 0.75 6.04
C PHE A 41 6.77 1.99 6.69
N ASN A 42 8.10 2.05 6.84
CA ASN A 42 8.75 3.22 7.40
C ASN A 42 8.49 4.48 6.56
N MET A 43 8.55 4.37 5.22
CA MET A 43 8.23 5.47 4.32
C MET A 43 6.77 5.93 4.45
N LEU A 44 5.81 5.00 4.55
CA LEU A 44 4.39 5.30 4.66
C LEU A 44 4.02 5.92 6.01
N LEU A 45 4.62 5.42 7.09
CA LEU A 45 4.49 5.99 8.43
C LEU A 45 5.07 7.40 8.49
N GLN A 46 6.28 7.62 7.95
CA GLN A 46 6.89 8.96 7.91
C GLN A 46 6.06 9.96 7.10
N LYS A 47 5.38 9.52 6.04
CA LYS A 47 4.48 10.38 5.27
C LYS A 47 3.10 10.60 5.94
N GLY A 48 2.81 9.88 7.02
CA GLY A 48 1.53 9.89 7.71
C GLY A 48 0.40 9.26 6.87
N LEU A 49 0.74 8.34 5.96
CA LEU A 49 -0.23 7.60 5.13
C LEU A 49 -0.69 6.31 5.82
N LEU A 50 0.14 5.79 6.73
CA LEU A 50 -0.19 4.70 7.63
C LEU A 50 -0.04 5.14 9.08
N GLU A 51 -0.81 4.49 9.93
CA GLU A 51 -0.75 4.56 11.39
C GLU A 51 -0.66 3.14 11.95
N ILE A 52 -0.15 3.02 13.18
CA ILE A 52 -0.12 1.76 13.92
C ILE A 52 -1.06 1.91 15.10
N ASP A 53 -2.08 1.06 15.13
CA ASP A 53 -3.10 0.97 16.17
C ASP A 53 -3.07 -0.46 16.74
N ASP A 54 -2.68 -0.61 18.01
CA ASP A 54 -2.62 -1.91 18.71
C ASP A 54 -1.95 -3.04 17.89
N ASP A 55 -0.72 -2.80 17.42
CA ASP A 55 0.07 -3.72 16.56
C ASP A 55 -0.51 -3.96 15.15
N LYS A 56 -1.60 -3.28 14.79
CA LYS A 56 -2.20 -3.31 13.44
C LYS A 56 -1.83 -2.07 12.66
N PHE A 57 -1.45 -2.28 11.42
CA PHE A 57 -1.20 -1.24 10.45
C PHE A 57 -2.52 -0.84 9.82
N LYS A 58 -2.90 0.42 10.02
CA LYS A 58 -4.13 1.01 9.49
C LYS A 58 -3.79 2.15 8.55
N THR A 59 -4.58 2.28 7.48
CA THR A 59 -4.44 3.42 6.57
C THR A 59 -5.13 4.63 7.16
N THR A 60 -4.41 5.74 7.23
CA THR A 60 -4.95 7.01 7.75
C THR A 60 -5.88 7.64 6.72
N GLU A 61 -6.68 8.63 7.14
CA GLU A 61 -7.50 9.43 6.22
C GLU A 61 -6.66 10.08 5.11
N LYS A 62 -5.44 10.54 5.44
CA LYS A 62 -4.48 11.07 4.47
C LYS A 62 -4.00 10.01 3.48
N GLY A 63 -3.83 8.76 3.92
CA GLY A 63 -3.53 7.61 3.05
C GLY A 63 -4.67 7.28 2.08
N LEU A 64 -5.91 7.36 2.53
CA LEU A 64 -7.10 7.20 1.68
C LEU A 64 -7.21 8.33 0.66
N GLU A 65 -6.97 9.58 1.07
CA GLU A 65 -6.97 10.73 0.16
C GLU A 65 -5.85 10.60 -0.89
N PHE A 66 -4.66 10.17 -0.48
CA PHE A 66 -3.56 9.91 -1.41
C PHE A 66 -3.91 8.85 -2.43
N MET A 67 -4.55 7.74 -2.03
CA MET A 67 -5.01 6.72 -2.97
C MET A 67 -6.05 7.25 -3.95
N ASN A 68 -7.01 8.05 -3.50
CA ASN A 68 -8.01 8.67 -4.38
C ASN A 68 -7.37 9.65 -5.39
N LYS A 69 -6.45 10.50 -4.93
CA LYS A 69 -5.69 11.43 -5.80
C LYS A 69 -4.81 10.68 -6.81
N CYS A 70 -4.12 9.63 -6.37
CA CYS A 70 -3.33 8.78 -7.26
C CYS A 70 -4.19 8.03 -8.25
N ALA A 71 -5.38 7.53 -7.86
CA ALA A 71 -6.30 6.86 -8.79
C ALA A 71 -6.78 7.82 -9.89
N GLN A 72 -7.02 9.09 -9.57
CA GLN A 72 -7.31 10.11 -10.58
C GLN A 72 -6.13 10.38 -11.53
N CYS A 73 -4.88 10.40 -11.05
CA CYS A 73 -3.71 10.50 -11.92
C CYS A 73 -3.43 9.23 -12.74
N LEU A 74 -3.73 8.05 -12.20
CA LEU A 74 -3.50 6.74 -12.83
C LEU A 74 -4.59 6.32 -13.83
N LEU A 75 -5.71 7.05 -13.90
CA LEU A 75 -6.76 6.80 -14.90
C LEU A 75 -6.25 6.88 -16.36
N SER A 76 -5.08 7.47 -16.60
CA SER A 76 -4.42 7.47 -17.91
C SER A 76 -3.62 6.19 -18.22
N HIS A 77 -3.35 5.29 -17.25
CA HIS A 77 -2.49 4.11 -17.46
C HIS A 77 -2.97 2.80 -16.82
N TRP A 78 -3.86 2.83 -15.82
CA TRP A 78 -4.20 1.67 -14.98
C TRP A 78 -5.45 0.90 -15.43
N ASN A 79 -5.60 0.66 -16.74
CA ASN A 79 -6.73 -0.11 -17.28
C ASN A 79 -6.28 -1.35 -18.07
N LYS A 80 -5.25 -2.06 -17.59
CA LYS A 80 -4.72 -3.24 -18.32
C LYS A 80 -4.38 -4.51 -17.52
N GLN A 81 -4.52 -4.57 -16.20
CA GLN A 81 -4.11 -5.78 -15.44
C GLN A 81 -5.26 -6.44 -14.64
N LYS A 82 -6.52 -6.15 -14.98
CA LYS A 82 -7.68 -6.78 -14.33
C LYS A 82 -8.75 -7.20 -15.32
N LYS A 83 -8.40 -8.04 -16.29
CA LYS A 83 -9.38 -8.84 -17.03
C LYS A 83 -8.76 -10.18 -17.44
N ARG A 84 -9.20 -11.20 -16.70
CA ARG A 84 -9.10 -12.66 -16.92
C ARG A 84 -7.73 -13.31 -16.80
#